data_AF-A0A1Q4UYR0-F1
#
_entry.id   AF-A0A1Q4UYR0-F1
#
_cell.length_a   1.000
_cell.length_b   1.000
_cell.length_c   1.000
_cell.angle_alpha   90.00
_cell.angle_beta   90.00
_cell.angle_gamma   90.00
#
_symmetry.space_group_name_H-M   'P 1'
#
loop_
_entity.id
_entity.type
_entity.pdbx_description
1 polymer ?
#
loop_
_entity_poly.entity_id
_entity_poly.type
_entity_poly.pdbx_seq_one_letter_code
_entity_poly.pdbx_strand_id
1 'polypeptide(L)'
;MATDVQPDEVVKLVNAKIIKSLDELKAAAVAKHPGATVTDSELADEYGRYIYKVELRDQQNVEWAVDVDAKTGEVLKDERDN
;
A
#
# COMPACT_ATOMS: atom_id res chain seq x y z
N MET A 1 -8.39 -15.20 -1.63
CA MET A 1 -8.86 -14.48 -0.43
C MET A 1 -7.69 -13.62 -0.01
N ALA A 2 -7.89 -12.32 0.12
CA ALA A 2 -6.89 -11.42 0.69
C ALA A 2 -7.02 -11.47 2.21
N THR A 3 -5.92 -11.65 2.92
CA THR A 3 -5.90 -11.65 4.39
C THR A 3 -5.15 -10.41 4.86
N ASP A 4 -5.79 -9.59 5.70
CA ASP A 4 -5.10 -8.48 6.35
C ASP A 4 -3.93 -9.01 7.20
N VAL A 5 -2.77 -8.36 7.04
CA VAL A 5 -1.54 -8.68 7.75
C VAL A 5 -1.40 -7.74 8.94
N GLN A 6 -1.50 -8.31 10.13
CA GLN A 6 -1.38 -7.55 11.37
C GLN A 6 -0.06 -6.76 11.45
N PRO A 7 -0.04 -5.59 12.11
CA PRO A 7 1.15 -4.73 12.21
C PRO A 7 2.40 -5.45 12.73
N ASP A 8 2.24 -6.34 13.71
CA ASP A 8 3.34 -7.15 14.25
C ASP A 8 3.97 -8.07 13.19
N GLU A 9 3.15 -8.59 12.27
CA GLU A 9 3.61 -9.45 11.19
C GLU A 9 4.28 -8.64 10.07
N VAL A 10 3.74 -7.46 9.75
CA VAL A 10 4.38 -6.51 8.84
C VAL A 10 5.81 -6.20 9.29
N VAL A 11 6.01 -5.91 10.58
CA VAL A 11 7.35 -5.65 11.14
C VAL A 11 8.27 -6.86 10.95
N LYS A 12 7.79 -8.09 11.13
CA LYS A 12 8.58 -9.31 10.87
C LYS A 12 8.96 -9.43 9.40
N LEU A 13 8.04 -9.14 8.48
CA LEU A 13 8.29 -9.23 7.03
C LEU A 13 9.33 -8.22 6.56
N VAL A 14 9.28 -6.98 7.07
CA VAL A 14 10.29 -5.95 6.81
C VAL A 14 11.66 -6.39 7.36
N ASN A 15 11.71 -6.85 8.62
CA ASN A 15 12.96 -7.33 9.23
C ASN A 15 13.54 -8.55 8.50
N ALA A 16 12.68 -9.44 8.01
CA ALA A 16 13.05 -10.60 7.21
C ALA A 16 13.41 -10.24 5.75
N LYS A 17 13.31 -8.96 5.37
CA LYS A 17 13.55 -8.46 4.00
C LYS A 17 12.67 -9.16 2.94
N ILE A 18 11.49 -9.60 3.35
CA ILE A 18 10.49 -10.18 2.45
C ILE A 18 9.75 -9.07 1.71
N ILE A 19 9.53 -7.95 2.38
CA ILE A 19 8.94 -6.72 1.84
C ILE A 19 9.84 -5.52 2.10
N LYS A 20 9.64 -4.45 1.34
CA LYS A 20 10.23 -3.13 1.59
C LYS A 20 9.60 -2.46 2.81
N SER A 21 10.24 -1.39 3.27
CA SER A 21 9.73 -0.59 4.37
C SER A 21 8.38 0.04 3.98
N LEU A 22 7.43 0.08 4.91
CA LEU A 22 6.13 0.72 4.67
C LEU A 22 6.27 2.17 4.18
N ASP A 23 7.27 2.89 4.66
CA ASP A 23 7.55 4.26 4.22
C ASP A 23 7.89 4.35 2.72
N GLU A 24 8.69 3.41 2.20
CA GLU A 24 9.02 3.36 0.77
C GLU A 24 7.80 3.02 -0.08
N LEU A 25 6.98 2.07 0.38
CA LEU A 25 5.77 1.65 -0.32
C LEU A 25 4.72 2.78 -0.33
N LYS A 26 4.56 3.46 0.80
CA LYS A 26 3.71 4.64 0.94
C LYS A 26 4.19 5.78 0.05
N ALA A 27 5.50 6.03 -0.01
CA ALA A 27 6.06 7.03 -0.91
C ALA A 27 5.78 6.71 -2.38
N ALA A 28 5.86 5.44 -2.79
CA ALA A 28 5.51 5.01 -4.14
C ALA A 28 4.03 5.28 -4.48
N ALA A 29 3.12 5.03 -3.54
CA ALA A 29 1.70 5.33 -3.72
C ALA A 29 1.42 6.84 -3.78
N VAL A 30 1.94 7.62 -2.84
CA VAL A 30 1.75 9.09 -2.80
C VAL A 30 2.36 9.76 -4.04
N ALA A 31 3.43 9.20 -4.62
CA ALA A 31 4.00 9.70 -5.86
C ALA A 31 3.05 9.60 -7.07
N LYS A 32 2.02 8.75 -7.02
CA LYS A 32 0.97 8.68 -8.04
C LYS A 32 -0.02 9.83 -7.94
N HIS A 33 -0.30 10.27 -6.72
CA HIS A 33 -1.25 11.36 -6.43
C HIS A 33 -0.57 12.47 -5.62
N PRO A 34 0.29 13.29 -6.27
CA PRO A 34 0.96 14.37 -5.60
C PRO A 34 -0.04 15.40 -5.06
N GLY A 35 -0.01 15.64 -3.75
CA GLY A 35 -0.96 16.53 -3.07
C GLY A 35 -2.14 15.81 -2.41
N ALA A 36 -2.28 14.50 -2.64
CA ALA A 36 -3.22 13.67 -1.90
C ALA A 36 -2.70 13.37 -0.49
N THR A 37 -3.64 13.17 0.44
CA THR A 37 -3.37 12.75 1.82
C THR A 37 -3.68 11.28 1.98
N VAL A 38 -2.79 10.53 2.63
CA VAL A 38 -3.05 9.13 2.96
C VAL A 38 -4.11 9.06 4.05
N THR A 39 -5.24 8.42 3.75
CA THR A 39 -6.34 8.21 4.69
C THR A 39 -6.16 6.91 5.45
N ASP A 40 -5.76 5.85 4.76
CA ASP A 40 -5.49 4.54 5.35
C ASP A 40 -4.38 3.80 4.59
N SER A 41 -3.81 2.78 5.21
CA SER A 41 -2.88 1.90 4.53
C SER A 41 -2.81 0.54 5.21
N GLU A 42 -2.94 -0.52 4.44
CA GLU A 42 -3.01 -1.88 4.93
C GLU A 42 -2.10 -2.80 4.10
N LEU A 43 -1.49 -3.81 4.73
CA LEU A 43 -0.77 -4.85 4.01
C LEU A 43 -1.68 -6.08 3.93
N ALA A 44 -1.98 -6.53 2.72
CA ALA A 44 -2.73 -7.74 2.49
C ALA A 44 -1.82 -8.85 1.96
N ASP A 45 -2.03 -10.09 2.43
CA ASP A 45 -1.52 -11.29 1.78
C ASP A 45 -2.56 -11.81 0.77
N GLU A 46 -2.15 -11.89 -0.49
CA GLU A 46 -2.92 -12.51 -1.57
C GLU A 46 -2.16 -13.71 -2.13
N TYR A 47 -2.42 -14.89 -1.57
CA TYR A 47 -1.83 -16.16 -2.00
C TYR A 47 -0.29 -16.16 -1.99
N GLY A 48 0.31 -15.60 -0.94
CA GLY A 48 1.77 -15.49 -0.79
C GLY A 48 2.38 -14.28 -1.50
N ARG A 49 1.55 -13.41 -2.08
CA ARG A 49 1.97 -12.09 -2.57
C ARG A 49 1.50 -11.02 -1.61
N TYR A 50 2.44 -10.25 -1.08
CA TYR A 50 2.14 -9.13 -0.21
C TYR A 50 1.82 -7.88 -1.03
N ILE A 51 0.62 -7.35 -0.84
CA ILE A 51 0.09 -6.17 -1.50
C ILE A 51 -0.12 -5.09 -0.45
N TYR A 52 0.59 -3.97 -0.59
CA TYR A 52 0.40 -2.81 0.26
C TYR A 52 -0.63 -1.89 -0.39
N LYS A 53 -1.81 -1.82 0.21
CA LYS A 53 -2.92 -1.00 -0.24
C LYS A 53 -2.85 0.34 0.48
N VAL A 54 -2.87 1.41 -0.29
CA VAL A 54 -2.84 2.78 0.24
C VAL A 54 -4.09 3.49 -0.23
N GLU A 55 -4.89 3.95 0.71
CA GLU A 55 -6.03 4.81 0.44
C GLU A 55 -5.55 6.27 0.51
N LEU A 56 -5.80 6.99 -0.57
CA LEU A 56 -5.39 8.36 -0.76
C LEU A 56 -6.62 9.22 -1.02
N ARG A 57 -6.65 10.40 -0.44
CA ARG A 57 -7.67 11.41 -0.71
C ARG A 57 -7.03 12.62 -1.37
N ASP A 58 -7.42 12.88 -2.61
CA ASP A 58 -6.94 14.03 -3.38
C ASP A 58 -7.57 15.35 -2.88
N GLN A 59 -7.01 16.49 -3.30
CA GLN A 59 -7.53 17.83 -3.01
C GLN A 59 -9.00 18.01 -3.44
N GLN A 60 -9.44 17.26 -4.44
CA GLN A 60 -10.85 17.23 -4.88
C GLN A 60 -11.76 16.37 -3.98
N ASN A 61 -11.26 15.88 -2.85
CA ASN A 61 -11.93 14.94 -1.95
C ASN A 61 -12.27 13.58 -2.60
N VAL A 62 -11.59 13.23 -3.68
CA VAL A 62 -11.71 11.94 -4.37
C VAL A 62 -10.83 10.91 -3.68
N GLU A 63 -11.39 9.74 -3.42
CA GLU A 63 -10.67 8.60 -2.83
C GLU A 63 -10.05 7.74 -3.93
N TRP A 64 -8.81 7.33 -3.70
CA TRP A 64 -8.00 6.53 -4.60
C TRP A 64 -7.41 5.36 -3.83
N ALA A 65 -7.61 4.16 -4.34
CA ALA A 65 -6.98 2.94 -3.88
C ALA A 65 -5.76 2.64 -4.76
N VAL A 66 -4.58 2.67 -4.16
CA VAL A 66 -3.33 2.35 -4.82
C VAL A 66 -2.77 1.05 -4.25
N ASP A 67 -2.68 0.01 -5.08
CA ASP A 67 -2.08 -1.26 -4.69
C ASP A 67 -0.62 -1.27 -5.11
N VAL A 68 0.28 -1.53 -4.16
CA VAL A 68 1.73 -1.57 -4.37
C VAL A 68 2.24 -2.98 -4.04
N ASP A 69 3.07 -3.54 -4.91
CA ASP A 69 3.78 -4.78 -4.62
C ASP A 69 4.75 -4.54 -3.47
N ALA A 70 4.50 -5.15 -2.31
CA ALA A 70 5.28 -4.86 -1.12
C ALA A 70 6.74 -5.36 -1.23
N LYS A 71 7.03 -6.29 -2.14
CA LYS A 71 8.37 -6.85 -2.34
C LYS A 71 9.22 -5.98 -3.28
N THR A 72 8.63 -5.44 -4.34
CA THR A 72 9.36 -4.63 -5.34
C THR A 72 9.16 -3.13 -5.16
N GLY A 73 8.05 -2.70 -4.57
CA GLY A 73 7.59 -1.31 -4.52
C GLY A 73 6.95 -0.83 -5.82
N GLU A 74 6.55 -1.74 -6.71
CA GLU A 74 5.89 -1.40 -7.96
C GLU A 74 4.39 -1.16 -7.74
N VAL A 75 3.83 -0.10 -8.32
CA VAL A 75 2.38 0.14 -8.28
C VAL A 75 1.68 -0.81 -9.25
N LEU A 76 0.85 -1.69 -8.69
CA LEU A 76 0.10 -2.71 -9.40
C LEU A 76 -1.27 -2.21 -9.84
N LYS A 77 -1.90 -1.38 -9.01
CA LYS A 77 -3.23 -0.82 -9.28
C LYS A 77 -3.28 0.63 -8.81
N ASP A 78 -4.02 1.42 -9.56
CA ASP A 78 -4.32 2.83 -9.28
C ASP A 78 -5.77 3.04 -9.69
N GLU A 79 -6.68 2.93 -8.73
CA GLU A 79 -8.13 2.98 -8.99
C GLU A 79 -8.79 4.06 -8.14
N ARG A 80 -9.70 4.80 -8.76
CA ARG A 80 -10.54 5.76 -8.08
C ARG A 80 -11.73 5.05 -7.46
N ASP A 81 -11.97 5.26 -6.17
CA ASP A 81 -13.21 4.87 -5.50
C ASP A 81 -14.31 5.92 -5.81
N ASN A 82 -15.54 5.48 -6.08
CA ASN A 82 -16.62 6.32 -6.64
C ASN A 82 -17.98 6.00 -6.02
#